data_AF-A0A949B0U9-F1
#
_entry.id   AF-A0A949B0U9-F1
#
_cell.length_a   1.000
_cell.length_b   1.000
_cell.length_c   1.000
_cell.angle_alpha   90.00
_cell.angle_beta   90.00
_cell.angle_gamma   90.00
#
_symmetry.space_group_name_H-M   'P 1'
#
loop_
_entity.id
_entity.type
_entity.pdbx_description
1 polymer ?
#
loop_
_entity_poly.entity_id
_entity_poly.type
_entity_poly.pdbx_seq_one_letter_code
_entity_poly.pdbx_strand_id
1 'polypeptide(L)' 'MINNIDISKSMAIKLEEIYGELPDMPEFVEGIRRASKRDFTLSQKETELALKNALRYIPEKWHTTLAP' A
#
# COMPACT_ATOMS: atom_id res chain seq x y z
N MET A 1 9.90 -1.39 -19.85
CA MET A 1 9.21 -1.30 -18.54
C MET A 1 9.14 -2.70 -17.99
N ILE A 2 9.43 -2.88 -16.69
CA ILE A 2 9.31 -4.18 -16.04
C ILE A 2 7.85 -4.33 -15.62
N ASN A 3 7.21 -5.47 -15.95
CA ASN A 3 5.83 -5.71 -15.55
C ASN A 3 5.78 -6.23 -14.11
N ASN A 4 4.71 -5.91 -13.38
CA ASN A 4 4.54 -6.36 -11.98
C ASN A 4 4.44 -7.89 -11.86
N ILE A 5 4.00 -8.58 -12.91
CA ILE A 5 4.03 -10.05 -13.01
C ILE A 5 5.47 -10.57 -12.98
N ASP A 6 6.39 -9.92 -13.70
CA ASP A 6 7.79 -10.33 -13.78
C ASP A 6 8.51 -10.07 -12.46
N ILE A 7 8.18 -8.95 -11.79
CA ILE A 7 8.64 -8.64 -10.43
C ILE A 7 8.15 -9.73 -9.47
N SER A 8 6.85 -10.03 -9.44
CA SER A 8 6.27 -11.05 -8.55
C SER A 8 6.95 -12.42 -8.73
N LYS A 9 7.22 -12.85 -9.98
CA LYS A 9 7.94 -14.11 -10.24
C LYS A 9 9.34 -14.17 -9.63
N SER A 10 10.03 -13.03 -9.50
CA SER A 10 11.37 -12.96 -8.91
C SER A 10 11.37 -12.82 -7.38
N MET A 11 10.21 -12.55 -6.76
CA MET A 11 10.11 -12.35 -5.33
C MET A 11 10.09 -13.70 -4.59
N ALA A 12 10.94 -13.83 -3.56
CA ALA A 12 10.93 -14.98 -2.67
C ALA A 12 9.76 -14.96 -1.68
N ILE A 13 9.21 -13.77 -1.39
CA ILE A 13 8.10 -13.56 -0.46
C ILE A 13 7.00 -12.84 -1.22
N LYS A 14 5.80 -13.43 -1.26
CA LYS A 14 4.63 -12.85 -1.91
C LYS A 14 3.49 -12.74 -0.93
N LEU A 15 3.00 -11.51 -0.74
CA LEU A 15 1.90 -11.24 0.20
C LEU A 15 0.64 -12.01 -0.17
N GLU A 16 0.38 -12.22 -1.46
CA GLU A 16 -0.76 -12.99 -1.96
C GLU A 16 -0.70 -14.50 -1.70
N GLU A 17 0.49 -15.05 -1.43
CA GLU A 17 0.66 -16.45 -1.02
C GLU A 17 0.55 -16.60 0.51
N ILE A 18 0.92 -15.56 1.26
CA ILE A 18 0.83 -15.52 2.72
C ILE A 18 -0.60 -15.18 3.18
N TYR A 19 -1.21 -14.21 2.51
CA TYR A 19 -2.55 -13.70 2.77
C TYR A 19 -3.40 -14.02 1.53
N GLY A 20 -4.39 -14.92 1.68
CA GLY A 20 -5.29 -15.28 0.58
C GLY A 20 -6.13 -14.07 0.10
N GLU A 21 -6.45 -13.18 1.03
CA GLU A 21 -7.22 -11.95 0.82
C GLU A 21 -6.67 -10.80 1.66
N LEU A 22 -7.16 -9.58 1.40
CA LEU A 22 -6.82 -8.44 2.25
C LEU A 22 -7.42 -8.65 3.65
N PRO A 23 -6.64 -8.49 4.72
CA PRO A 23 -7.21 -8.50 6.06
C PRO A 23 -8.15 -7.32 6.27
N ASP A 24 -9.07 -7.46 7.21
CA ASP A 24 -9.98 -6.39 7.59
C ASP A 24 -9.22 -5.15 8.08
N MET A 25 -9.80 -3.97 7.83
CA MET A 25 -9.22 -2.72 8.31
C MET A 25 -9.18 -2.72 9.85
N PRO A 26 -8.01 -2.51 10.48
CA PRO A 26 -7.91 -2.57 11.93
C PRO A 26 -8.67 -1.42 12.59
N GLU A 27 -9.27 -1.71 13.75
CA GLU A 27 -9.96 -0.70 14.56
C GLU A 27 -8.99 0.32 15.17
N PHE A 28 -9.51 1.50 15.48
CA PHE A 28 -8.74 2.52 16.18
C PHE A 28 -8.61 2.16 17.66
N VAL A 29 -7.40 1.81 18.10
CA VAL A 29 -7.14 1.58 19.53
C VAL A 29 -7.19 2.89 20.33
N GLU A 30 -8.15 2.97 21.26
CA GLU A 30 -8.35 4.10 22.18
C GLU A 30 -7.26 4.15 23.27
N GLY A 31 -7.01 5.33 23.84
CA GLY A 31 -6.06 5.53 24.95
C GLY A 31 -4.58 5.53 24.53
N ILE A 32 -4.26 5.20 23.27
CA ILE A 32 -2.88 5.22 22.76
C ILE A 32 -2.56 6.59 22.15
N ARG A 33 -1.50 7.24 22.67
CA ARG A 33 -0.97 8.49 22.11
C ARG A 33 -0.38 8.26 20.71
N ARG A 34 -0.76 9.08 19.72
CA ARG A 34 -0.28 9.01 18.34
C ARG A 34 0.50 10.27 17.94
N ALA A 35 1.26 10.18 16.85
CA ALA A 35 1.84 11.35 16.23
C ALA A 35 0.74 12.30 15.75
N SER A 36 1.01 13.61 15.75
CA SER A 36 0.08 14.60 15.19
C SER A 36 -0.12 14.38 13.69
N LYS A 37 -1.26 14.86 13.17
CA LYS A 37 -1.51 14.87 11.73
C LYS A 37 -0.38 15.64 11.01
N ARG A 38 0.07 15.11 9.88
CA ARG A 38 0.98 15.83 8.97
C ARG A 38 0.15 16.68 8.02
N ASP A 39 0.56 17.92 7.83
CA ASP A 39 -0.07 18.79 6.84
C ASP A 39 0.13 18.23 5.43
N PHE A 40 -0.91 18.35 4.61
CA PHE A 40 -0.88 17.85 3.23
C PHE A 40 -0.39 18.96 2.30
N THR A 41 0.89 18.91 1.96
CA THR A 41 1.56 19.94 1.15
C THR A 41 2.01 19.43 -0.22
N LEU A 42 1.65 18.20 -0.58
CA LEU A 42 2.08 17.58 -1.84
C LEU A 42 1.30 18.18 -3.01
N SER A 43 2.01 18.45 -4.11
CA SER A 43 1.40 18.68 -5.41
C SER A 43 0.71 17.41 -5.92
N GLN A 44 -0.10 17.54 -6.96
CA GLN A 44 -0.75 16.39 -7.60
C GLN A 44 0.27 15.33 -8.05
N LYS A 45 1.36 15.75 -8.71
CA LYS A 45 2.43 14.85 -9.17
C LYS A 45 3.12 14.12 -8.02
N GLU A 46 3.35 14.82 -6.91
CA GLU A 46 3.96 14.22 -5.73
C GLU A 46 2.99 13.27 -5.01
N THR A 47 1.69 13.57 -5.03
CA THR A 47 0.64 12.71 -4.49
C THR A 47 0.56 11.40 -5.26
N GLU A 48 0.57 11.47 -6.60
CA GLU A 48 0.61 10.29 -7.47
C GLU A 48 1.89 9.47 -7.24
N LEU A 49 3.04 10.13 -7.07
CA LEU A 49 4.30 9.46 -6.77
C LEU A 49 4.27 8.80 -5.38
N ALA A 50 3.72 9.46 -4.37
CA ALA A 50 3.56 8.92 -3.02
C ALA A 50 2.66 7.69 -3.03
N LEU A 51 1.55 7.73 -3.79
CA LEU A 51 0.65 6.59 -3.94
C LEU A 51 1.33 5.41 -4.65
N LYS A 52 2.04 5.65 -5.76
CA LYS A 52 2.84 4.62 -6.44
C LYS A 52 3.89 4.00 -5.51
N ASN A 53 4.55 4.82 -4.69
CA ASN A 53 5.53 4.36 -3.72
C ASN A 53 4.92 3.50 -2.61
N ALA A 54 3.70 3.79 -2.18
CA ALA A 54 2.97 2.97 -1.21
C ALA A 54 2.53 1.63 -1.83
N LEU A 55 1.95 1.68 -3.03
CA LEU A 55 1.37 0.51 -3.71
C LEU A 55 2.42 -0.46 -4.25
N ARG A 56 3.68 -0.06 -4.45
CA ARG A 56 4.73 -0.95 -4.99
C ARG A 56 5.01 -2.19 -4.15
N TYR A 57 4.62 -2.20 -2.88
CA TYR A 57 4.79 -3.33 -1.97
C TYR A 57 3.61 -4.29 -1.97
N ILE A 58 2.51 -3.92 -2.62
CA ILE A 58 1.25 -4.64 -2.61
C ILE A 58 1.00 -5.25 -4.00
N PRO A 59 0.49 -6.50 -4.09
CA PRO A 59 -0.02 -7.06 -5.34
C PRO A 59 -1.06 -6.16 -6.02
N GLU A 60 -0.99 -6.04 -7.36
CA GLU A 60 -1.89 -5.18 -8.16
C GLU A 60 -3.37 -5.47 -7.95
N LYS A 61 -3.73 -6.74 -7.71
CA LYS A 61 -5.12 -7.18 -7.45
C LYS A 61 -5.79 -6.44 -6.29
N TRP A 62 -5.01 -5.86 -5.39
CA TRP A 62 -5.50 -5.14 -4.21
C TRP A 62 -5.38 -3.61 -4.33
N HIS A 63 -4.79 -3.09 -5.41
CA HIS A 63 -4.56 -1.64 -5.56
C HIS A 63 -5.86 -0.85 -5.61
N THR A 64 -6.89 -1.35 -6.30
CA THR A 64 -8.20 -0.68 -6.41
C THR A 64 -8.88 -0.52 -5.04
N THR A 65 -8.68 -1.45 -4.11
CA THR A 65 -9.26 -1.39 -2.77
C THR A 65 -8.47 -0.46 -1.84
N LEU A 66 -7.15 -0.38 -2.02
CA LEU A 66 -6.26 0.40 -1.14
C LEU A 66 -6.01 1.83 -1.61
N ALA A 67 -6.16 2.10 -2.91
CA ALA A 67 -6.06 3.44 -3.45
C ALA A 67 -7.32 4.26 -3.05
N PRO A 68 -7.15 5.50 -2.57
CA PRO A 68 -8.26 6.39 -2.23
C PRO A 68 -9.00 6.94 -3.45
#